data_AF-A0A849VSQ1-F1
#
_entry.id   AF-A0A849VSQ1-F1
#
_cell.length_a   1.000
_cell.length_b   1.000
_cell.length_c   1.000
_cell.angle_alpha   90.00
_cell.angle_beta   90.00
_cell.angle_gamma   90.00
#
_symmetry.space_group_name_H-M   'P 1'
#
loop_
_entity.id
_entity.type
_entity.pdbx_description
1 polymer ?
#
loop_
_entity_poly.entity_id
_entity_poly.type
_entity_poly.pdbx_seq_one_letter_code
_entity_poly.pdbx_strand_id
1 'polypeptide(L)'
;MIEDEQIRIELMATQFWLRALFMHVATGTPPSSVSVQEYLTELKNSAPQDCCPHGLSPADWDNEHLLHYPCYERVGLQIMETLQSLERKLAPLATHGRH
;
A
#
# COMPACT_ATOMS: atom_id res chain seq x y z
N MET A 1 9.62 23.17 -7.57
CA MET A 1 10.84 22.40 -7.20
C MET A 1 10.56 21.48 -6.01
N ILE A 2 10.22 21.96 -4.80
CA ILE A 2 9.84 21.09 -3.66
C ILE A 2 8.40 20.56 -3.80
N GLU A 3 7.45 21.39 -4.24
CA GLU A 3 6.06 20.98 -4.46
C GLU A 3 5.93 19.91 -5.55
N ASP A 4 6.67 20.05 -6.66
CA ASP A 4 6.66 19.08 -7.76
C ASP A 4 7.14 17.69 -7.32
N GLU A 5 8.14 17.66 -6.44
CA GLU A 5 8.69 16.42 -5.90
C GLU A 5 7.73 15.75 -4.92
N GLN A 6 7.07 16.51 -4.06
CA GLN A 6 6.02 16.00 -3.18
C GLN A 6 4.85 15.39 -3.98
N ILE A 7 4.41 16.07 -5.04
CA ILE A 7 3.36 15.58 -5.95
C ILE A 7 3.79 14.28 -6.62
N ARG A 8 5.06 14.18 -7.05
CA ARG A 8 5.62 12.97 -7.65
C ARG A 8 5.58 11.79 -6.68
N ILE A 9 6.03 12.00 -5.43
CA ILE A 9 6.03 10.97 -4.38
C ILE A 9 4.61 10.48 -4.09
N GLU A 10 3.64 11.38 -4.00
CA GLU A 10 2.23 11.04 -3.78
C GLU A 10 1.62 10.25 -4.94
N LEU A 11 1.95 10.64 -6.18
CA LEU A 11 1.52 9.92 -7.37
C LEU A 11 2.10 8.49 -7.38
N MET A 12 3.37 8.31 -7.02
CA MET A 12 4.00 7.00 -6.95
C MET A 12 3.38 6.12 -5.85
N ALA A 13 3.16 6.68 -4.65
CA ALA A 13 2.46 5.97 -3.58
C ALA A 13 1.06 5.52 -4.02
N THR A 14 0.33 6.40 -4.72
CA THR A 14 -1.00 6.08 -5.25
C THR A 14 -0.95 4.97 -6.30
N GLN A 15 -0.01 5.03 -7.24
CA GLN A 15 0.17 4.00 -8.27
C GLN A 15 0.54 2.64 -7.67
N PHE A 16 1.42 2.62 -6.67
CA PHE A 16 1.76 1.40 -5.93
C PHE A 16 0.52 0.76 -5.30
N TRP A 17 -0.26 1.54 -4.56
CA TRP A 17 -1.47 1.02 -3.90
C TRP A 17 -2.55 0.57 -4.89
N LEU A 18 -2.74 1.28 -6.00
CA LEU A 18 -3.66 0.85 -7.06
C LEU A 18 -3.25 -0.50 -7.66
N ARG A 19 -1.95 -0.71 -7.94
CA ARG A 19 -1.45 -2.00 -8.44
C ARG A 19 -1.68 -3.13 -7.44
N ALA A 20 -1.34 -2.92 -6.17
CA ALA A 20 -1.54 -3.90 -5.12
C ALA A 20 -3.02 -4.30 -4.99
N LEU A 21 -3.94 -3.33 -5.01
CA LEU A 21 -5.37 -3.60 -4.93
C LEU A 21 -5.93 -4.26 -6.21
N PHE A 22 -5.42 -3.92 -7.39
CA PHE A 22 -5.82 -4.58 -8.64
C PHE A 22 -5.38 -6.04 -8.71
N MET A 23 -4.27 -6.43 -8.08
CA MET A 23 -3.88 -7.84 -7.98
C MET A 23 -4.97 -8.65 -7.27
N HIS A 24 -5.55 -8.12 -6.20
CA HIS A 24 -6.66 -8.74 -5.49
C HIS A 24 -7.93 -8.88 -6.36
N VAL A 25 -8.23 -7.87 -7.18
CA VAL A 25 -9.34 -7.95 -8.15
C VAL A 25 -9.08 -9.03 -9.20
N ALA A 26 -7.86 -9.11 -9.72
CA ALA A 26 -7.49 -10.08 -10.76
C ALA A 26 -7.54 -11.53 -10.25
N THR A 27 -7.23 -11.76 -8.98
CA THR A 27 -7.27 -13.10 -8.35
C THR A 27 -8.65 -13.47 -7.80
N GLY A 28 -9.63 -12.55 -7.83
CA GLY A 28 -10.96 -12.75 -7.27
C GLY A 28 -10.99 -12.81 -5.73
N THR A 29 -9.88 -12.48 -5.07
CA THR A 29 -9.77 -12.45 -3.60
C THR A 29 -9.82 -11.01 -3.12
N PRO A 30 -10.86 -10.57 -2.38
CA PRO A 30 -10.93 -9.18 -1.94
C PRO A 30 -9.74 -8.81 -1.05
N PRO A 31 -9.22 -7.56 -1.15
CA PRO A 31 -8.19 -7.09 -0.24
C PRO A 31 -8.77 -6.99 1.18
N SER A 32 -7.94 -7.29 2.17
CA SER A 32 -8.27 -7.18 3.59
C SER A 32 -7.33 -6.19 4.27
N SER A 33 -7.69 -5.76 5.48
CA SER A 33 -6.82 -4.97 6.32
C SER A 33 -5.49 -5.68 6.61
N VAL A 34 -5.53 -7.02 6.73
CA VAL A 34 -4.35 -7.86 6.92
C VAL A 34 -3.45 -7.85 5.68
N SER A 35 -4.01 -7.98 4.47
CA SER A 35 -3.19 -7.99 3.25
C SER A 35 -2.51 -6.64 3.02
N VAL A 36 -3.16 -5.52 3.36
CA VAL A 36 -2.55 -4.19 3.32
C VAL A 36 -1.42 -4.06 4.34
N GLN A 37 -1.58 -4.60 5.54
CA GLN A 37 -0.52 -4.63 6.55
C GLN A 37 0.68 -5.48 6.11
N GLU A 38 0.45 -6.58 5.40
CA GLU A 38 1.51 -7.40 4.78
C GLU A 38 2.28 -6.59 3.75
N TYR A 39 1.61 -5.91 2.82
CA TYR A 39 2.27 -5.02 1.85
C TYR A 39 3.07 -3.90 2.51
N LEU A 40 2.56 -3.29 3.58
CA LEU A 40 3.31 -2.28 4.34
C LEU A 40 4.57 -2.87 4.98
N THR A 41 4.48 -4.09 5.50
CA THR A 41 5.61 -4.79 6.12
C THR A 41 6.66 -5.14 5.08
N GLU A 42 6.23 -5.64 3.93
CA GLU A 42 7.12 -5.89 2.80
C GLU A 42 7.77 -4.59 2.34
N LEU A 43 6.99 -3.52 2.15
CA LEU A 43 7.50 -2.22 1.73
C LEU A 43 8.46 -1.62 2.75
N LYS A 44 8.26 -1.83 4.05
CA LYS A 44 9.21 -1.37 5.09
C LYS A 44 10.54 -2.12 5.02
N ASN A 45 10.51 -3.39 4.62
CA ASN A 45 11.67 -4.26 4.56
C ASN A 45 12.30 -4.35 3.15
N SER A 46 11.68 -3.74 2.14
CA SER A 46 12.09 -3.85 0.73
C SER A 46 11.77 -2.57 -0.05
N ALA A 47 12.43 -2.36 -1.20
CA ALA A 47 12.10 -1.22 -2.05
C ALA A 47 10.73 -1.43 -2.72
N PRO A 48 9.93 -0.38 -2.97
CA PRO A 48 8.98 -0.43 -4.06
C PRO A 48 9.79 -0.69 -5.35
N GLN A 49 9.68 -1.90 -5.90
CA GLN A 49 10.48 -2.37 -7.05
C GLN A 49 10.35 -1.48 -8.30
N ASP A 50 9.33 -0.62 -8.31
CA ASP A 50 8.98 0.25 -9.42
C ASP A 50 9.80 1.55 -9.51
N CYS A 51 10.63 1.87 -8.52
CA CYS A 51 11.18 3.24 -8.39
C CYS A 51 12.65 3.39 -8.78
N CYS A 52 13.41 2.30 -8.94
CA CYS A 52 14.83 2.38 -9.32
C CYS A 52 15.19 1.37 -10.42
N PRO A 53 15.09 1.76 -11.71
CA PRO A 53 15.56 0.95 -12.83
C PRO A 53 17.10 0.82 -12.88
N HIS A 54 17.82 1.61 -12.09
CA HIS A 54 19.27 1.57 -11.98
C HIS A 54 19.66 1.23 -10.55
N GLY A 55 20.46 0.18 -10.37
CA GLY A 55 20.87 -0.31 -9.06
C GLY A 55 21.55 0.77 -8.24
N LEU A 56 20.81 1.32 -7.26
CA LEU A 56 21.35 2.22 -6.26
C LEU A 56 22.32 1.47 -5.34
N SER A 57 23.27 2.20 -4.77
CA SER A 57 24.03 1.68 -3.64
C SER A 57 23.11 1.53 -2.42
N PRO A 58 23.44 0.67 -1.43
CA PRO A 58 22.63 0.54 -0.22
C PRO A 58 22.38 1.85 0.53
N ALA A 59 23.36 2.77 0.57
CA ALA A 59 23.22 4.04 1.27
C ALA A 59 22.30 5.02 0.51
N ASP A 60 22.38 5.05 -0.82
CA ASP A 60 21.46 5.87 -1.63
C ASP A 60 20.04 5.31 -1.55
N TRP A 61 19.91 3.98 -1.47
CA TRP A 61 18.63 3.33 -1.22
C TRP A 61 18.02 3.73 0.13
N ASP A 62 18.80 3.75 1.21
CA ASP A 62 18.30 4.14 2.53
C ASP A 62 17.75 5.57 2.51
N ASN A 63 18.44 6.48 1.82
CA ASN A 63 18.01 7.87 1.68
C ASN A 63 16.71 7.99 0.86
N GLU A 64 16.63 7.30 -0.27
CA GLU A 64 15.42 7.27 -1.09
C GLU A 64 14.24 6.66 -0.32
N HIS A 65 14.49 5.58 0.43
CA HIS A 65 13.48 4.93 1.24
C HIS A 65 12.97 5.85 2.36
N LEU A 66 13.88 6.52 3.08
CA LEU A 66 13.53 7.50 4.12
C LEU A 66 12.67 8.66 3.58
N LEU A 67 12.93 9.08 2.34
CA LEU A 67 12.16 10.16 1.69
C LEU A 67 10.76 9.69 1.27
N HIS A 68 10.65 8.51 0.66
CA HIS A 68 9.41 8.07 0.01
C HIS A 68 8.48 7.30 0.96
N TYR A 69 9.03 6.40 1.78
CA TYR A 69 8.25 5.46 2.61
C TYR A 69 7.16 6.14 3.46
N PRO A 70 7.38 7.31 4.11
CA PRO A 70 6.35 7.97 4.91
C PRO A 70 5.06 8.27 4.13
N CYS A 71 5.15 8.55 2.83
CA CYS A 71 3.98 8.79 2.01
C CYS A 71 3.21 7.50 1.71
N TYR A 72 3.92 6.41 1.43
CA TYR A 72 3.32 5.11 1.15
C TYR A 72 2.65 4.55 2.40
N GLU A 73 3.30 4.68 3.56
CA GLU A 73 2.77 4.29 4.85
C GLU A 73 1.47 5.03 5.16
N ARG A 74 1.45 6.35 5.01
CA ARG A 74 0.25 7.17 5.24
C ARG A 74 -0.95 6.72 4.41
N VAL A 75 -0.76 6.50 3.12
CA VAL A 75 -1.83 6.04 2.22
C VAL A 75 -2.27 4.61 2.58
N GLY A 76 -1.32 3.73 2.88
CA GLY A 76 -1.61 2.35 3.30
C GLY A 76 -2.44 2.28 4.57
N LEU A 77 -2.11 3.09 5.58
CA LEU A 77 -2.88 3.19 6.82
C LEU A 77 -4.32 3.64 6.57
N GLN A 78 -4.54 4.63 5.69
CA GLN A 78 -5.89 5.08 5.33
C GLN A 78 -6.72 3.99 4.62
N ILE A 79 -6.08 3.23 3.72
CA ILE A 79 -6.72 2.09 3.05
C ILE A 79 -7.08 1.02 4.08
N MET A 80 -6.14 0.69 4.98
CA MET A 80 -6.33 -0.30 6.03
C MET A 80 -7.50 0.07 6.97
N GLU A 81 -7.56 1.31 7.44
CA GLU A 81 -8.68 1.80 8.26
C GLU A 81 -10.03 1.68 7.55
N THR A 82 -10.05 2.01 6.25
CA THR A 82 -11.24 1.88 5.40
C THR A 82 -11.68 0.42 5.30
N LEU A 83 -10.75 -0.50 5.03
CA LEU A 83 -11.03 -1.93 4.96
C LEU A 83 -11.52 -2.47 6.32
N GLN A 84 -10.88 -2.12 7.43
CA GLN A 84 -11.33 -2.51 8.77
C GLN A 84 -12.76 -2.03 9.09
N SER A 85 -13.13 -0.83 8.61
CA SER A 85 -14.49 -0.30 8.75
C SER A 85 -15.49 -1.13 7.93
N LEU A 86 -15.13 -1.48 6.69
CA LEU A 86 -15.96 -2.31 5.82
C LEU A 86 -16.11 -3.75 6.35
N GLU A 87 -15.02 -4.37 6.79
CA GLU A 87 -14.99 -5.71 7.38
C GLU A 87 -15.93 -5.79 8.59
N ARG A 88 -15.90 -4.79 9.48
CA ARG A 88 -16.82 -4.71 10.62
C ARG A 88 -18.28 -4.54 10.23
N LYS A 89 -18.57 -3.80 9.15
CA LYS A 89 -19.94 -3.61 8.64
C LYS A 89 -20.49 -4.86 7.95
N LEU A 90 -19.63 -5.66 7.33
CA LEU A 90 -19.99 -6.85 6.58
C LEU A 90 -20.02 -8.13 7.45
N ALA A 91 -19.25 -8.16 8.54
CA ALA A 91 -19.23 -9.30 9.47
C ALA A 91 -20.61 -9.73 10.03
N PRO A 92 -21.55 -8.82 10.37
CA PRO A 92 -22.90 -9.20 10.81
C PRO A 92 -23.76 -9.86 9.71
N LEU A 93 -23.46 -9.62 8.44
CA LEU A 93 -24.23 -10.16 7.31
C LEU A 93 -23.83 -11.60 6.97
N ALA A 94 -22.63 -12.04 7.37
CA ALA A 94 -22.13 -13.39 7.11
C ALA A 94 -22.78 -14.46 8.02
N THR A 95 -23.32 -14.08 9.19
CA THR A 95 -23.91 -15.02 10.16
C THR A 95 -25.39 -15.31 9.92
N HIS A 96 -26.09 -14.49 9.13
CA HIS A 96 -27.52 -14.67 8.82
C HIS A 96 -27.78 -15.47 7.54
N GLY A 97 -26.74 -15.96 6.88
CA GLY A 97 -26.82 -16.75 5.64
C GLY A 97 -26.75 -18.28 5.83
N ARG A 98 -26.82 -18.78 7.08
CA ARG A 98 -26.91 -20.22 7.36
C ARG A 98 -28.26 -20.53 8.00
N HIS A 99 -29.23 -20.79 7.12
CA HIS A 99 -30.43 -21.56 7.45
C HIS A 99 -30.07 -22.97 7.89
#